data_AF-A0A533SJK6-F1
#
_entry.id   AF-A0A533SJK6-F1
#
_cell.length_a   1.000
_cell.length_b   1.000
_cell.length_c   1.000
_cell.angle_alpha   90.00
_cell.angle_beta   90.00
_cell.angle_gamma   90.00
#
_symmetry.space_group_name_H-M   'P 1'
#
loop_
_entity.id
_entity.type
_entity.pdbx_description
1 polymer ?
#
loop_
_entity_poly.entity_id
_entity_poly.type
_entity_poly.pdbx_seq_one_letter_code
_entity_poly.pdbx_strand_id
1 'polypeptide(L)'
;MKATQPRTAILVTAWAVVLITSLLNIVAQEIFHFKASEDLLYGVSAGVVLAGLALTFAWKAVRLLRPFFAVFLVMNAAQWLIFTRVDQLPFVRAWLQNPSFNVYMLTEQTLKLLVTLIVIAFLFVLKRKRTAFFLAKGDTAAPVEPVRWLGVKTGEKWSKFGIILTVCITLG
;
A
#
# COMPACT_ATOMS: atom_id res chain seq x y z
N MET A 1 30.13 22.83 -3.47
CA MET A 1 29.44 21.52 -3.59
C MET A 1 28.45 21.37 -2.45
N LYS A 2 27.13 21.52 -2.71
CA LYS A 2 26.10 21.42 -1.66
C LYS A 2 25.76 19.94 -1.42
N ALA A 3 25.78 19.50 -0.17
CA ALA A 3 25.50 18.14 0.24
C ALA A 3 24.06 17.70 -0.13
N THR A 4 23.92 17.04 -1.28
CA THR A 4 22.65 16.45 -1.78
C THR A 4 22.35 15.06 -1.20
N GLN A 5 23.24 14.53 -0.35
CA GLN A 5 23.19 13.16 0.15
C GLN A 5 21.92 12.72 0.91
N PRO A 6 21.19 13.55 1.68
CA PRO A 6 20.04 13.03 2.44
C PRO A 6 18.88 12.59 1.54
N ARG A 7 18.68 13.22 0.37
CA ARG A 7 17.55 12.89 -0.51
C ARG A 7 17.77 11.54 -1.21
N THR A 8 18.97 11.28 -1.70
CA THR A 8 19.31 10.00 -2.36
C THR A 8 19.23 8.85 -1.37
N ALA A 9 19.79 9.00 -0.16
CA ALA A 9 19.72 7.97 0.87
C ALA A 9 18.26 7.64 1.23
N ILE A 10 17.41 8.65 1.45
CA ILE A 10 15.98 8.45 1.73
C ILE A 10 15.29 7.68 0.60
N LEU A 11 15.49 8.09 -0.65
CA LEU A 11 14.85 7.45 -1.81
C LEU A 11 15.34 6.01 -1.99
N VAL A 12 16.64 5.76 -1.89
CA VAL A 12 17.21 4.42 -2.03
C VAL A 12 16.71 3.50 -0.92
N THR A 13 16.69 3.95 0.34
CA THR A 13 16.14 3.12 1.43
C THR A 13 14.66 2.83 1.21
N ALA A 14 13.85 3.84 0.86
CA ALA A 14 12.42 3.62 0.62
C ALA A 14 12.17 2.63 -0.53
N TRP A 15 12.87 2.79 -1.65
CA TRP A 15 12.75 1.87 -2.80
C TRP A 15 13.24 0.46 -2.48
N ALA A 16 14.37 0.32 -1.78
CA ALA A 16 14.86 -0.99 -1.38
C ALA A 16 13.82 -1.74 -0.54
N VAL A 17 13.21 -1.07 0.43
CA VAL A 17 12.18 -1.68 1.29
C VAL A 17 10.95 -2.08 0.48
N VAL A 18 10.46 -1.21 -0.41
CA VAL A 18 9.30 -1.51 -1.26
C VAL A 18 9.60 -2.70 -2.18
N LEU A 19 10.74 -2.70 -2.85
CA LEU A 19 11.12 -3.77 -3.78
C LEU A 19 11.32 -5.10 -3.07
N ILE A 20 12.00 -5.10 -1.92
CA ILE A 20 12.20 -6.33 -1.14
C ILE A 20 10.85 -6.88 -0.68
N THR A 21 9.98 -6.04 -0.12
CA THR A 21 8.69 -6.50 0.42
C THR A 21 7.70 -6.93 -0.67
N SER A 22 7.75 -6.34 -1.87
CA SER A 22 6.82 -6.67 -2.96
C SER A 22 7.30 -7.82 -3.85
N LEU A 23 8.59 -7.86 -4.19
CA LEU A 23 9.12 -8.80 -5.17
C LEU A 23 9.52 -10.13 -4.55
N LEU A 24 9.74 -10.20 -3.23
CA LEU A 24 10.25 -11.42 -2.60
C LEU A 24 9.35 -12.63 -2.85
N ASN A 25 8.03 -12.47 -2.78
CA ASN A 25 7.11 -13.57 -3.07
C ASN A 25 7.16 -13.98 -4.56
N ILE A 26 7.11 -12.99 -5.46
CA ILE A 26 7.13 -13.22 -6.91
C ILE A 26 8.42 -13.93 -7.31
N VAL A 27 9.57 -13.45 -6.84
CA VAL A 27 10.89 -14.02 -7.13
C VAL A 27 11.02 -15.43 -6.53
N ALA A 28 10.61 -15.63 -5.27
CA ALA A 28 10.66 -16.94 -4.63
C ALA A 28 9.80 -17.98 -5.36
N GLN A 29 8.59 -17.61 -5.77
CA GLN A 29 7.66 -18.50 -6.44
C GLN A 29 8.04 -18.74 -7.91
N GLU A 30 8.34 -17.69 -8.66
CA GLU A 30 8.54 -17.77 -10.11
C GLU A 30 9.93 -18.26 -10.50
N ILE A 31 10.97 -17.82 -9.78
CA ILE A 31 12.37 -18.15 -10.11
C ILE A 31 12.83 -19.40 -9.34
N PHE A 32 12.49 -19.50 -8.05
CA PHE A 32 12.99 -20.58 -7.20
C PHE A 32 11.99 -21.73 -7.03
N HIS A 33 10.78 -21.61 -7.60
CA HIS A 33 9.68 -22.57 -7.41
C HIS A 33 9.38 -22.88 -5.94
N PHE A 34 9.74 -21.96 -5.05
CA PHE A 34 9.59 -22.10 -3.62
C PHE A 34 8.27 -21.47 -3.19
N LYS A 35 7.29 -22.30 -2.83
CA LYS A 35 6.04 -21.84 -2.22
C LYS A 35 6.29 -21.53 -0.75
N ALA A 36 6.69 -20.29 -0.47
CA ALA A 36 6.77 -19.78 0.89
C ALA A 36 5.37 -19.83 1.54
N SER A 37 5.29 -20.29 2.79
CA SER A 37 4.05 -20.20 3.55
C SER A 37 3.67 -18.74 3.79
N GLU A 38 2.37 -18.45 3.89
CA GLU A 38 1.87 -17.09 4.13
C GLU A 38 2.47 -16.49 5.41
N ASP A 39 2.55 -17.28 6.48
CA ASP A 39 3.17 -16.86 7.75
C ASP A 39 4.64 -16.44 7.60
N LEU A 40 5.41 -17.16 6.77
CA LEU A 40 6.80 -16.82 6.52
C LEU A 40 6.91 -15.50 5.74
N LEU A 41 6.05 -15.29 4.74
CA LEU A 41 6.03 -14.06 3.95
C LEU A 41 5.66 -12.85 4.81
N TYR A 42 4.63 -12.97 5.65
CA TYR A 42 4.28 -11.92 6.62
C TYR A 42 5.42 -11.67 7.61
N GLY A 43 6.07 -12.72 8.12
CA GLY A 43 7.21 -12.61 9.02
C GLY A 43 8.40 -11.89 8.40
N VAL A 44 8.76 -12.22 7.16
CA VAL A 44 9.85 -11.57 6.42
C VAL A 44 9.51 -10.11 6.13
N SER A 45 8.30 -9.82 5.65
CA SER A 45 7.87 -8.44 5.40
C SER A 45 7.91 -7.60 6.68
N ALA A 46 7.35 -8.12 7.77
CA ALA A 46 7.42 -7.48 9.09
C ALA A 46 8.87 -7.27 9.55
N GLY A 47 9.74 -8.26 9.38
CA GLY A 47 11.16 -8.18 9.70
C GLY A 47 11.88 -7.08 8.93
N VAL A 48 11.65 -6.97 7.63
CA VAL A 48 12.23 -5.92 6.76
C VAL A 48 11.76 -4.53 7.20
N VAL A 49 10.46 -4.39 7.51
CA VAL A 49 9.89 -3.11 7.97
C VAL A 49 10.42 -2.72 9.34
N LEU A 50 10.51 -3.66 10.28
CA LEU A 50 11.06 -3.43 11.62
C LEU A 50 12.55 -3.10 11.56
N ALA A 51 13.32 -3.78 10.72
CA ALA A 51 14.73 -3.46 10.49
C ALA A 51 14.89 -2.05 9.90
N GLY A 52 14.07 -1.69 8.91
CA GLY A 52 14.03 -0.35 8.34
C GLY A 52 13.65 0.72 9.37
N LEU A 53 12.67 0.43 10.24
CA LEU A 53 12.29 1.32 11.34
C LEU A 53 13.44 1.49 12.35
N ALA A 54 14.09 0.40 12.75
CA ALA A 54 15.27 0.43 13.63
C ALA A 54 16.42 1.24 13.03
N LEU A 55 16.66 1.11 11.71
CA LEU A 55 17.66 1.87 10.98
C LEU A 55 17.41 3.39 11.08
N THR A 56 16.15 3.83 11.17
CA THR A 56 15.83 5.27 11.36
C THR A 56 16.27 5.84 12.72
N PHE A 57 16.52 4.98 13.72
CA PHE A 57 17.09 5.38 15.01
C PHE A 57 18.62 5.44 14.94
N ALA A 58 19.24 4.46 14.30
CA ALA A 58 20.69 4.39 14.13
C ALA A 58 21.24 5.45 13.15
N TRP A 59 20.50 5.77 12.08
CA TRP A 59 20.97 6.63 11.00
C TRP A 59 20.14 7.92 10.85
N LYS A 60 20.76 9.07 11.18
CA LYS A 60 20.11 10.40 11.13
C LYS A 60 19.56 10.77 9.74
N ALA A 61 20.19 10.31 8.65
CA ALA A 61 19.76 10.62 7.28
C ALA A 61 18.36 10.05 6.96
N VAL A 62 18.02 8.91 7.55
CA VAL A 62 16.80 8.15 7.26
C VAL A 62 15.69 8.42 8.28
N ARG A 63 15.95 9.28 9.27
CA ARG A 63 15.02 9.57 10.38
C ARG A 63 13.66 10.12 9.91
N LEU A 64 13.65 10.82 8.77
CA LEU A 64 12.43 11.34 8.14
C LEU A 64 11.50 10.24 7.62
N LEU A 65 11.98 9.00 7.44
CA LEU A 65 11.16 7.86 7.02
C LEU A 65 10.38 7.19 8.17
N ARG A 66 10.48 7.65 9.42
CA ARG A 66 9.70 7.07 10.53
C ARG A 66 8.19 6.99 10.26
N PRO A 67 7.52 8.05 9.76
CA PRO A 67 6.11 7.97 9.38
C PRO A 67 5.85 6.93 8.30
N PHE A 68 6.74 6.85 7.30
CA PHE A 68 6.65 5.87 6.22
C PHE A 68 6.70 4.44 6.75
N PHE A 69 7.71 4.09 7.55
CA PHE A 69 7.83 2.78 8.16
C PHE A 69 6.70 2.47 9.13
N ALA A 70 6.22 3.46 9.89
CA ALA A 70 5.11 3.26 10.80
C ALA A 70 3.81 2.91 10.06
N VAL A 71 3.53 3.59 8.94
CA VAL A 71 2.38 3.27 8.08
C VAL A 71 2.54 1.89 7.46
N PHE A 72 3.72 1.56 6.95
CA PHE A 72 3.99 0.25 6.36
C PHE A 72 3.86 -0.88 7.39
N LEU A 73 4.29 -0.65 8.63
CA LEU A 73 4.14 -1.58 9.74
C LEU A 73 2.66 -1.81 10.06
N VAL A 74 1.87 -0.74 10.18
CA VAL A 74 0.43 -0.83 10.44
C VAL A 74 -0.29 -1.54 9.30
N MET A 75 0.06 -1.25 8.05
CA MET A 75 -0.50 -1.93 6.88
C MET A 75 -0.23 -3.44 6.93
N ASN A 76 1.01 -3.85 7.17
CA ASN A 76 1.38 -5.27 7.28
C ASN A 76 0.71 -5.95 8.48
N ALA A 77 0.69 -5.30 9.65
CA ALA A 77 0.06 -5.82 10.85
C ALA A 77 -1.47 -5.96 10.68
N ALA A 78 -2.12 -4.98 10.05
CA ALA A 78 -3.54 -5.04 9.73
C ALA A 78 -3.83 -6.18 8.75
N GLN A 79 -3.03 -6.32 7.69
CA GLN A 79 -3.20 -7.41 6.72
C GLN A 79 -3.07 -8.78 7.40
N TRP A 80 -2.01 -8.99 8.18
CA TRP A 80 -1.83 -10.23 8.94
C TRP A 80 -2.98 -10.49 9.91
N LEU A 81 -3.41 -9.48 10.68
CA LEU A 81 -4.52 -9.63 11.62
C LEU A 81 -5.81 -10.02 10.91
N ILE A 82 -6.14 -9.34 9.81
CA ILE A 82 -7.38 -9.58 9.10
C ILE A 82 -7.37 -10.95 8.40
N PHE A 83 -6.31 -11.29 7.69
CA PHE A 83 -6.24 -12.51 6.86
C PHE A 83 -5.70 -13.75 7.58
N THR A 84 -5.26 -13.64 8.83
CA THR A 84 -4.82 -14.81 9.63
C THR A 84 -5.67 -15.01 10.89
N ARG A 85 -6.45 -14.00 11.32
CA ARG A 85 -7.30 -14.09 12.52
C ARG A 85 -8.77 -13.82 12.23
N VAL A 86 -9.08 -12.72 11.53
CA VAL A 86 -10.48 -12.32 11.30
C VAL A 86 -11.16 -13.20 10.26
N ASP A 87 -10.44 -13.62 9.22
CA ASP A 87 -10.87 -14.59 8.21
C ASP A 87 -11.25 -15.96 8.81
N GLN A 88 -10.66 -16.32 9.96
CA GLN A 88 -10.92 -17.57 10.65
C GLN A 88 -12.19 -17.56 11.50
N LEU A 89 -12.82 -16.40 11.69
CA LEU A 89 -14.06 -16.29 12.46
C LEU A 89 -15.16 -17.13 11.78
N PRO A 90 -15.99 -17.87 12.54
CA PRO A 90 -16.92 -18.85 11.97
C PRO A 90 -17.86 -18.27 10.92
N PHE A 91 -18.36 -17.05 11.13
CA PHE A 91 -19.28 -16.38 10.21
C PHE A 91 -18.55 -15.88 8.94
N VAL A 92 -17.33 -15.33 9.09
CA VAL A 92 -16.52 -14.88 7.95
C VAL A 92 -16.14 -16.07 7.09
N ARG A 93 -15.66 -17.15 7.72
CA ARG A 93 -15.28 -18.38 7.03
C ARG A 93 -16.46 -19.02 6.32
N ALA A 94 -17.64 -19.05 6.92
CA ALA A 94 -18.85 -19.54 6.27
C ALA A 94 -19.21 -18.74 5.01
N TRP A 95 -19.00 -17.41 5.02
CA TRP A 95 -19.24 -16.57 3.84
C TRP A 95 -18.14 -16.69 2.78
N LEU A 96 -16.87 -16.84 3.19
CA LEU A 96 -15.75 -17.10 2.29
C LEU A 96 -15.83 -18.48 1.63
N GLN A 97 -16.47 -19.47 2.26
CA GLN A 97 -16.69 -20.79 1.67
C GLN A 97 -18.01 -20.89 0.90
N ASN A 98 -18.77 -19.79 0.82
CA ASN A 98 -20.04 -19.78 0.11
C ASN A 98 -19.79 -19.89 -1.41
N PRO A 99 -20.45 -20.82 -2.13
CA PRO A 99 -20.26 -20.99 -3.57
C PRO A 99 -20.79 -19.80 -4.39
N SER A 100 -21.65 -18.95 -3.81
CA SER A 100 -22.13 -17.74 -4.46
C SER A 100 -21.03 -16.70 -4.55
N PHE A 101 -20.64 -16.37 -5.78
CA PHE A 101 -19.63 -15.34 -6.06
C PHE A 101 -19.93 -14.02 -5.36
N ASN A 102 -21.21 -13.60 -5.32
CA ASN A 102 -21.59 -12.34 -4.69
C ASN A 102 -21.30 -12.33 -3.19
N VAL A 103 -21.46 -13.46 -2.50
CA VAL A 103 -21.22 -13.57 -1.05
C VAL A 103 -19.72 -13.65 -0.78
N TYR A 104 -19.02 -14.52 -1.51
CA TYR A 104 -17.57 -14.67 -1.42
C TYR A 104 -16.84 -13.35 -1.69
N MET A 105 -17.13 -12.74 -2.84
CA MET A 105 -16.44 -11.54 -3.32
C MET A 105 -16.71 -10.34 -2.41
N LEU A 106 -17.96 -10.17 -1.96
CA LEU A 106 -18.32 -9.12 -1.02
C LEU A 106 -17.56 -9.29 0.29
N THR A 107 -17.43 -10.53 0.78
CA THR A 107 -16.70 -10.82 2.01
C THR A 107 -15.22 -10.52 1.85
N GLU A 108 -14.58 -10.98 0.78
CA GLU A 108 -13.18 -10.70 0.48
C GLU A 108 -12.91 -9.19 0.39
N GLN A 109 -13.76 -8.45 -0.34
CA GLN A 109 -13.65 -6.99 -0.46
C GLN A 109 -13.89 -6.27 0.87
N THR A 110 -14.79 -6.79 1.71
CA THR A 110 -15.03 -6.24 3.05
C THR A 110 -13.80 -6.39 3.94
N LEU A 111 -13.10 -7.53 3.89
CA LEU A 111 -11.84 -7.73 4.62
C LEU A 111 -10.76 -6.75 4.16
N LYS A 112 -10.59 -6.56 2.84
CA LYS A 112 -9.67 -5.56 2.28
C LYS A 112 -10.04 -4.13 2.69
N LEU A 113 -11.33 -3.82 2.73
CA LEU A 113 -11.83 -2.54 3.20
C LEU A 113 -11.49 -2.32 4.68
N LEU A 114 -11.62 -3.34 5.53
CA LEU A 114 -11.22 -3.24 6.95
C LEU A 114 -9.73 -2.91 7.10
N VAL A 115 -8.85 -3.57 6.34
CA VAL A 115 -7.41 -3.23 6.33
C VAL A 115 -7.20 -1.77 5.96
N THR A 116 -7.87 -1.31 4.89
CA THR A 116 -7.78 0.08 4.43
C THR A 116 -8.26 1.07 5.49
N LEU A 117 -9.38 0.77 6.17
CA LEU A 117 -9.93 1.60 7.25
C LEU A 117 -8.97 1.69 8.44
N ILE A 118 -8.29 0.60 8.80
CA ILE A 118 -7.27 0.60 9.87
C ILE A 118 -6.12 1.54 9.49
N VAL A 119 -5.61 1.46 8.26
CA VAL A 119 -4.54 2.34 7.78
C VAL A 119 -4.99 3.81 7.80
N ILE A 120 -6.20 4.11 7.32
CA ILE A 120 -6.78 5.46 7.36
C ILE A 120 -6.91 5.97 8.79
N ALA A 121 -7.38 5.14 9.73
CA ALA A 121 -7.52 5.50 11.13
C ALA A 121 -6.15 5.79 11.77
N PHE A 122 -5.13 4.99 11.51
CA PHE A 122 -3.77 5.23 11.99
C PHE A 122 -3.20 6.54 11.45
N LEU A 123 -3.39 6.76 10.16
CA LEU A 123 -2.99 7.97 9.48
C LEU A 123 -3.67 9.23 10.05
N PHE A 124 -4.94 9.11 10.44
CA PHE A 124 -5.68 10.14 11.15
C PHE A 124 -5.04 10.48 12.51
N VAL A 125 -4.65 9.47 13.29
CA VAL A 125 -3.94 9.64 14.56
C VAL A 125 -2.60 10.37 14.35
N LEU A 126 -1.87 10.04 13.28
CA LEU A 126 -0.54 10.59 13.02
C LEU A 126 -0.54 12.07 12.59
N LYS A 127 -1.52 12.50 11.78
CA LYS A 127 -1.57 13.88 11.23
C LYS A 127 -2.58 14.80 11.89
N ARG A 128 -3.51 14.27 12.71
CA ARG A 128 -4.48 15.00 13.57
C ARG A 128 -5.38 16.06 12.88
N LYS A 129 -5.25 16.30 11.56
CA LYS A 129 -6.04 17.23 10.75
C LYS A 129 -6.62 16.53 9.52
N ARG A 130 -7.96 16.51 9.40
CA ARG A 130 -8.71 15.82 8.32
C ARG A 130 -8.40 16.37 6.92
N THR A 131 -8.13 17.67 6.83
CA THR A 131 -7.89 18.40 5.57
C THR A 131 -6.48 18.24 5.02
N ALA A 132 -5.52 17.83 5.86
CA ALA A 132 -4.17 17.44 5.42
C ALA A 132 -4.13 16.00 4.90
N PHE A 133 -5.29 15.36 4.84
CA PHE A 133 -5.50 13.98 4.45
C PHE A 133 -6.23 13.91 3.12
N PHE A 134 -6.00 12.83 2.37
CA PHE A 134 -6.74 12.43 1.16
C PHE A 134 -8.28 12.28 1.34
N LEU A 135 -8.83 12.72 2.49
CA LEU A 135 -10.24 12.82 2.82
C LEU A 135 -10.81 14.22 2.57
N ALA A 136 -9.98 15.19 2.16
CA ALA A 136 -10.48 16.40 1.51
C ALA A 136 -10.97 16.04 0.11
N LYS A 137 -12.11 16.59 -0.30
CA LYS A 137 -12.57 16.47 -1.69
C LYS A 137 -11.46 17.02 -2.59
N GLY A 138 -10.86 16.15 -3.41
CA GLY A 138 -9.86 16.57 -4.38
C GLY A 138 -10.46 17.60 -5.33
N ASP A 139 -9.64 18.57 -5.76
CA ASP A 139 -10.06 19.53 -6.77
C ASP A 139 -10.15 18.81 -8.13
N THR A 140 -11.37 18.46 -8.54
CA THR A 140 -11.65 17.79 -9.81
C THR A 140 -11.39 18.70 -11.03
N ALA A 141 -11.22 20.01 -10.81
CA ALA A 141 -10.84 20.96 -11.85
C ALA A 141 -9.32 21.14 -11.95
N ALA A 142 -8.53 20.52 -11.08
CA ALA A 142 -7.09 20.61 -11.13
C ALA A 142 -6.56 20.08 -12.49
N PRO A 143 -5.56 20.76 -13.09
CA PRO A 143 -4.94 20.31 -14.32
C PRO A 143 -4.15 19.02 -14.07
N VAL A 144 -4.29 18.05 -14.97
CA VAL A 144 -3.49 16.83 -14.99
C VAL A 144 -2.06 17.17 -15.42
N GLU A 145 -1.09 16.60 -14.70
CA GLU A 145 0.32 16.72 -15.05
C GLU A 145 0.58 16.01 -16.39
N PRO A 146 1.28 16.63 -17.36
CA PRO A 146 1.37 16.10 -18.72
C PRO A 146 2.15 14.79 -18.76
N VAL A 147 1.52 13.74 -19.26
CA VAL A 147 2.12 12.41 -19.39
C VAL A 147 2.33 12.10 -20.88
N ARG A 148 3.50 12.50 -21.41
CA ARG A 148 3.79 12.52 -22.86
C ARG A 148 3.61 11.18 -23.56
N TRP A 149 3.99 10.07 -22.92
CA TRP A 149 3.85 8.71 -23.46
C TRP A 149 2.41 8.16 -23.48
N LEU A 150 1.48 8.77 -22.73
CA LEU A 150 0.05 8.43 -22.72
C LEU A 150 -0.80 9.40 -23.56
N GLY A 151 -0.16 10.35 -24.27
CA GLY A 151 -0.86 11.34 -25.09
C GLY A 151 -1.64 12.40 -24.29
N VAL A 152 -1.46 12.46 -22.97
CA VAL A 152 -2.14 13.42 -22.08
C VAL A 152 -1.55 14.82 -22.28
N LYS A 153 -2.40 15.75 -22.73
CA LYS A 153 -1.98 17.14 -23.02
C LYS A 153 -1.90 17.95 -21.73
N THR A 154 -1.00 18.93 -21.69
CA THR A 154 -0.85 19.85 -20.57
C THR A 154 -2.14 20.61 -20.30
N GLY A 155 -2.65 20.59 -19.06
CA GLY A 155 -3.85 21.33 -18.67
C GLY A 155 -5.18 20.61 -18.91
N GLU A 156 -5.15 19.33 -19.27
CA GLU A 156 -6.35 18.51 -19.35
C GLU A 156 -6.96 18.34 -17.95
N LYS A 157 -8.29 18.47 -17.84
CA LYS A 157 -8.99 18.36 -16.54
C LYS A 157 -9.16 16.89 -16.15
N TRP A 158 -9.03 16.60 -14.86
CA TRP A 158 -9.30 15.26 -14.30
C TRP A 158 -10.68 14.71 -14.67
N SER A 159 -11.68 15.58 -14.87
CA SER A 159 -13.03 15.16 -15.28
C SER A 159 -13.09 14.47 -16.65
N LYS A 160 -12.20 14.81 -17.58
CA LYS A 160 -12.12 14.15 -18.91
C LYS A 160 -11.22 12.94 -18.87
N PHE A 161 -10.01 13.12 -18.32
CA PHE A 161 -9.02 12.06 -18.23
C PHE A 161 -9.52 10.86 -17.40
N GLY A 162 -10.21 11.13 -16.28
CA GLY A 162 -10.75 10.09 -15.41
C GLY A 162 -11.78 9.18 -16.08
N ILE A 163 -12.62 9.72 -16.98
CA ILE A 163 -13.61 8.94 -17.72
C ILE A 163 -12.91 7.99 -18.71
N ILE A 164 -11.93 8.51 -19.47
CA ILE A 164 -11.16 7.70 -20.42
C ILE A 164 -10.45 6.56 -19.68
N LEU A 165 -9.79 6.88 -18.57
CA LEU A 165 -9.10 5.88 -17.74
C LEU A 165 -10.08 4.82 -17.21
N THR A 166 -11.26 5.24 -16.74
CA THR A 166 -12.28 4.32 -16.23
C THR A 166 -12.72 3.35 -17.33
N VAL A 167 -13.00 3.85 -18.53
CA VAL A 167 -13.39 3.03 -19.69
C VAL A 167 -12.29 2.01 -20.03
N CYS A 168 -11.03 2.45 -20.09
CA CYS A 168 -9.90 1.56 -20.36
C CYS A 168 -9.73 0.47 -19.29
N ILE A 169 -9.89 0.80 -18.01
CA ILE A 169 -9.78 -0.17 -16.91
C ILE A 169 -10.95 -1.16 -16.92
N THR A 170 -12.15 -0.74 -17.30
CA THR A 170 -13.33 -1.63 -17.35
C THR A 170 -13.39 -2.53 -18.59
N LEU A 171 -12.69 -2.16 -19.67
CA LEU A 171 -12.66 -2.93 -20.92
C LEU A 171 -11.48 -3.91 -21.01
N GLY A 172 -10.50 -3.81 -20.11
CA GLY A 172 -9.38 -4.74 -19.97
C GLY A 172 -9.64 -5.79 -18.90
#